data_AF-A0A554VAB1-F1
#
_entry.id   AF-A0A554VAB1-F1
#
_cell.length_a   1.000
_cell.length_b   1.000
_cell.length_c   1.000
_cell.angle_alpha   90.00
_cell.angle_beta   90.00
_cell.angle_gamma   90.00
#
_symmetry.space_group_name_H-M   'P 1'
#
loop_
_entity.id
_entity.type
_entity.pdbx_description
1 polymer ?
#
loop_
_entity_poly.entity_id
_entity_poly.type
_entity_poly.pdbx_seq_one_letter_code
_entity_poly.pdbx_strand_id
1 'polypeptide(L)'
;MKKLLLLFLFFGLFSCTESDKEQFEPEQPEQLDIVTDVYGVQYPSLDPSVIYCGPGQGAKMCRFLNKYDETIWADTENYYSDFSDIKFSSFTGHPFFISFFNFDSTVSYCEGWKKGETTYDGMKWNINFKRDLEDVLWFDYEYYGSSTEIEYTITYKYEVIDGLLHFSSTDGKTFIFHPSQRNYSKDIVETDEIILLKGCIFY
;
A
#
# COMPACT_ATOMS: atom_id res chain seq x y z
N MET A 1 -19.75 58.32 73.40
CA MET A 1 -21.16 58.19 73.00
C MET A 1 -21.41 56.75 72.58
N LYS A 2 -22.44 56.09 73.17
CA LYS A 2 -23.19 54.87 72.79
C LYS A 2 -22.37 53.58 72.47
N LYS A 3 -22.48 52.52 73.29
CA LYS A 3 -23.48 51.40 73.24
C LYS A 3 -23.25 50.54 71.96
N LEU A 4 -23.25 49.21 71.93
CA LEU A 4 -23.71 48.10 72.79
C LEU A 4 -23.22 46.78 72.13
N LEU A 5 -23.17 45.67 72.88
CA LEU A 5 -23.52 44.24 72.58
C LEU A 5 -23.78 43.79 71.12
N LEU A 6 -23.65 42.53 70.66
CA LEU A 6 -23.28 41.16 71.12
C LEU A 6 -23.49 40.25 69.87
N LEU A 7 -23.05 38.98 69.97
CA LEU A 7 -23.56 37.76 69.28
C LEU A 7 -23.09 37.39 67.85
N PHE A 8 -22.36 36.26 67.82
CA PHE A 8 -22.61 35.02 67.06
C PHE A 8 -23.12 35.10 65.61
N LEU A 9 -22.39 34.46 64.70
CA LEU A 9 -22.89 33.29 63.93
C LEU A 9 -21.76 32.64 63.13
N PHE A 10 -21.62 31.32 63.34
CA PHE A 10 -21.01 30.37 62.40
C PHE A 10 -21.50 30.62 60.98
N PHE A 11 -20.68 30.40 59.94
CA PHE A 11 -21.05 29.60 58.75
C PHE A 11 -19.92 29.59 57.71
N GLY A 12 -19.50 28.38 57.32
CA GLY A 12 -19.04 28.07 55.96
C GLY A 12 -17.60 28.39 55.60
N LEU A 13 -16.70 27.42 55.80
CA LEU A 13 -15.57 27.23 54.89
C LEU A 13 -16.15 26.98 53.48
N PHE A 14 -16.10 27.97 52.61
CA PHE A 14 -16.18 27.74 51.17
C PHE A 14 -14.85 28.16 50.56
N SER A 15 -13.92 27.20 50.52
CA SER A 15 -12.89 27.21 49.48
C SER A 15 -13.61 27.21 48.15
N CYS A 16 -13.38 28.23 47.32
CA CYS A 16 -13.64 28.16 45.90
C CYS A 16 -12.67 27.13 45.31
N THR A 17 -13.04 25.85 45.33
CA THR A 17 -12.47 24.87 44.41
C THR A 17 -13.12 25.11 43.06
N GLU A 18 -12.35 25.69 42.15
CA GLU A 18 -12.64 25.66 40.72
C GLU A 18 -12.77 24.18 40.33
N SER A 19 -14.01 23.75 40.15
CA SER A 19 -14.30 22.47 39.53
C SER A 19 -14.10 22.71 38.05
N ASP A 20 -12.93 22.34 37.53
CA ASP A 20 -12.79 22.02 36.12
C ASP A 20 -13.85 20.96 35.81
N LYS A 21 -14.97 21.42 35.25
CA LYS A 21 -15.88 20.53 34.56
C LYS A 21 -15.14 20.13 33.31
N GLU A 22 -14.51 18.97 33.34
CA GLU A 22 -14.24 18.22 32.12
C GLU A 22 -15.58 18.10 31.39
N GLN A 23 -15.76 19.01 30.43
CA GLN A 23 -16.81 18.92 29.46
C GLN A 23 -16.42 17.72 28.62
N PHE A 24 -16.98 16.55 28.97
CA PHE A 24 -17.00 15.38 28.10
C PHE A 24 -17.66 15.86 26.81
N GLU A 25 -16.82 16.17 25.83
CA GLU A 25 -17.26 16.38 24.47
C GLU A 25 -18.01 15.10 24.08
N PRO A 26 -19.26 15.18 23.61
CA PRO A 26 -19.96 13.98 23.19
C PRO A 26 -19.10 13.33 22.12
N GLU A 27 -18.64 12.10 22.38
CA GLU A 27 -17.99 11.25 21.40
C GLU A 27 -18.79 11.38 20.11
N GLN A 28 -18.15 11.95 19.09
CA GLN A 28 -18.70 11.94 17.75
C GLN A 28 -19.07 10.47 17.47
N PRO A 29 -20.25 10.17 16.91
CA PRO A 29 -20.59 8.79 16.59
C PRO A 29 -19.44 8.24 15.77
N GLU A 30 -18.77 7.20 16.26
CA GLU A 30 -17.71 6.49 15.53
C GLU A 30 -18.23 6.30 14.11
N GLN A 31 -17.65 7.06 13.18
CA GLN A 31 -18.02 6.96 11.79
C GLN A 31 -17.55 5.58 11.38
N LEU A 32 -18.46 4.59 11.45
CA LEU A 32 -18.18 3.23 11.05
C LEU A 32 -17.57 3.33 9.65
N ASP A 33 -16.30 2.95 9.51
CA ASP A 33 -15.53 3.26 8.32
C ASP A 33 -16.07 2.38 7.17
N ILE A 34 -17.10 2.84 6.45
CA ILE A 34 -17.81 2.01 5.48
C ILE A 34 -16.85 1.69 4.34
N VAL A 35 -16.62 0.39 4.11
CA VAL A 35 -15.82 -0.08 2.97
C VAL A 35 -16.38 0.52 1.70
N THR A 36 -15.54 1.31 1.02
CA THR A 36 -15.90 2.03 -0.19
C THR A 36 -14.91 1.66 -1.29
N ASP A 37 -15.39 1.37 -2.50
CA ASP A 37 -14.52 1.07 -3.63
C ASP A 37 -13.99 2.33 -4.33
N VAL A 38 -13.12 2.15 -5.32
CA VAL A 38 -12.52 3.26 -6.09
C VAL A 38 -13.55 4.08 -6.89
N TYR A 39 -14.75 3.55 -7.10
CA TYR A 39 -15.85 4.24 -7.77
C TYR A 39 -16.78 4.97 -6.79
N GLY A 40 -16.48 4.92 -5.48
CA GLY A 40 -17.29 5.53 -4.44
C GLY A 40 -18.51 4.71 -4.01
N VAL A 41 -18.63 3.44 -4.46
CA VAL A 41 -19.71 2.57 -4.02
C VAL A 41 -19.41 2.08 -2.60
N GLN A 42 -20.40 2.23 -1.72
CA GLN A 42 -20.33 1.82 -0.33
C GLN A 42 -20.83 0.39 -0.12
N TYR A 43 -20.17 -0.35 0.77
CA TYR A 43 -20.49 -1.73 1.11
C TYR A 43 -20.65 -1.87 2.63
N PRO A 44 -21.81 -1.51 3.19
CA PRO A 44 -22.03 -1.50 4.65
C PRO A 44 -21.93 -2.88 5.33
N SER A 45 -22.00 -3.96 4.56
CA SER A 45 -21.92 -5.34 5.06
C SER A 45 -20.50 -5.90 5.09
N LEU A 46 -19.51 -5.17 4.58
CA LEU A 46 -18.11 -5.60 4.57
C LEU A 46 -17.39 -5.10 5.83
N ASP A 47 -16.43 -5.90 6.29
CA ASP A 47 -15.62 -5.60 7.47
C ASP A 47 -14.48 -4.64 7.07
N PRO A 48 -14.42 -3.42 7.63
CA PRO A 48 -13.38 -2.45 7.29
C PRO A 48 -11.95 -2.90 7.62
N SER A 49 -11.79 -3.89 8.49
CA SER A 49 -10.49 -4.46 8.85
C SER A 49 -9.93 -5.45 7.83
N VAL A 50 -10.73 -5.86 6.84
CA VAL A 50 -10.36 -6.86 5.83
C VAL A 50 -9.84 -6.18 4.55
N ILE A 51 -8.72 -6.69 4.01
CA ILE A 51 -8.17 -6.23 2.73
C ILE A 51 -8.86 -6.95 1.56
N TYR A 52 -9.80 -6.26 0.91
CA TYR A 52 -10.56 -6.80 -0.22
C TYR A 52 -9.88 -6.63 -1.58
N CYS A 53 -8.80 -5.84 -1.68
CA CYS A 53 -8.07 -5.66 -2.93
C CYS A 53 -7.50 -6.99 -3.47
N GLY A 54 -7.81 -7.33 -4.72
CA GLY A 54 -7.33 -8.53 -5.41
C GLY A 54 -7.99 -8.71 -6.78
N PRO A 55 -7.72 -9.81 -7.51
CA PRO A 55 -8.32 -10.04 -8.82
C PRO A 55 -9.84 -10.24 -8.77
N GLY A 56 -10.51 -10.11 -9.91
CA GLY A 56 -11.97 -10.30 -10.04
C GLY A 56 -12.75 -9.14 -9.41
N GLN A 57 -13.79 -9.45 -8.63
CA GLN A 57 -14.62 -8.39 -8.00
C GLN A 57 -13.85 -7.57 -6.95
N GLY A 58 -12.73 -8.07 -6.43
CA GLY A 58 -11.86 -7.34 -5.50
C GLY A 58 -11.07 -6.21 -6.16
N ALA A 59 -10.98 -6.17 -7.49
CA ALA A 59 -10.10 -5.23 -8.20
C ALA A 59 -10.51 -3.78 -7.95
N LYS A 60 -11.82 -3.52 -7.87
CA LYS A 60 -12.38 -2.21 -7.50
C LYS A 60 -12.01 -1.75 -6.09
N MET A 61 -11.53 -2.66 -5.24
CA MET A 61 -11.08 -2.33 -3.89
C MET A 61 -9.58 -2.00 -3.83
N CYS A 62 -8.87 -2.08 -4.95
CA CYS A 62 -7.44 -1.79 -5.04
C CYS A 62 -7.16 -0.31 -5.36
N ARG A 63 -7.20 0.57 -4.36
CA ARG A 63 -6.99 2.02 -4.49
C ARG A 63 -5.68 2.36 -5.16
N PHE A 64 -4.57 1.82 -4.68
CA PHE A 64 -3.25 2.11 -5.25
C PHE A 64 -3.19 1.62 -6.70
N LEU A 65 -3.53 0.35 -6.93
CA LEU A 65 -3.39 -0.28 -8.24
C LEU A 65 -4.33 0.28 -9.30
N ASN A 66 -5.49 0.84 -8.93
CA ASN A 66 -6.35 1.55 -9.87
C ASN A 66 -5.82 2.95 -10.19
N LYS A 67 -5.28 3.68 -9.20
CA LYS A 67 -4.70 5.01 -9.42
C LYS A 67 -3.44 4.95 -10.31
N TYR A 68 -2.63 3.93 -10.10
CA TYR A 68 -1.35 3.73 -10.78
C TYR A 68 -1.40 2.63 -11.85
N ASP A 69 -2.60 2.28 -12.31
CA ASP A 69 -2.77 1.27 -13.35
C ASP A 69 -1.97 1.62 -14.60
N GLU A 70 -1.26 0.63 -15.14
CA GLU A 70 -0.43 0.73 -16.34
C GLU A 70 0.74 1.74 -16.27
N THR A 71 0.95 2.40 -15.13
CA THR A 71 2.07 3.35 -14.94
C THR A 71 3.40 2.61 -14.84
N ILE A 72 4.44 3.19 -15.43
CA ILE A 72 5.80 2.64 -15.44
C ILE A 72 6.72 3.55 -14.62
N TRP A 73 7.58 2.92 -13.84
CA TRP A 73 8.48 3.56 -12.90
C TRP A 73 9.90 3.04 -13.12
N ALA A 74 10.84 3.95 -13.34
CA ALA A 74 12.20 3.62 -13.74
C ALA A 74 13.23 4.28 -12.83
N ASP A 75 14.38 3.64 -12.70
CA ASP A 75 15.58 4.29 -12.20
C ASP A 75 16.18 5.14 -13.33
N THR A 76 15.81 6.43 -13.38
CA THR A 76 16.21 7.32 -14.49
C THR A 76 17.71 7.58 -14.56
N GLU A 77 18.45 7.32 -13.49
CA GLU A 77 19.90 7.54 -13.48
C GLU A 77 20.67 6.32 -14.00
N ASN A 78 20.01 5.18 -14.20
CA ASN A 78 20.68 3.93 -14.52
C ASN A 78 19.87 3.08 -15.51
N TYR A 79 20.11 3.29 -16.81
CA TYR A 79 19.49 2.50 -17.89
C TYR A 79 19.78 0.99 -17.77
N TYR A 80 20.92 0.64 -17.19
CA TYR A 80 21.35 -0.73 -16.89
C TYR A 80 21.39 -0.98 -15.37
N SER A 81 20.44 -0.40 -14.63
CA SER A 81 20.32 -0.65 -13.19
C SER A 81 20.25 -2.14 -12.92
N ASP A 82 20.86 -2.60 -11.81
CA ASP A 82 20.60 -3.95 -11.29
C ASP A 82 19.11 -4.12 -10.92
N PHE A 83 18.35 -3.03 -10.82
CA PHE A 83 16.93 -3.01 -10.51
C PHE A 83 16.07 -2.88 -11.77
N SER A 84 15.01 -3.68 -11.78
CA SER A 84 14.05 -3.66 -12.87
C SER A 84 13.19 -2.41 -12.82
N ASP A 85 12.87 -1.86 -14.00
CA ASP A 85 11.74 -0.96 -14.15
C ASP A 85 10.45 -1.68 -13.74
N ILE A 86 9.48 -0.95 -13.20
CA ILE A 86 8.28 -1.52 -12.59
C ILE A 86 7.04 -0.98 -13.29
N LYS A 87 6.09 -1.86 -13.59
CA LYS A 87 4.74 -1.50 -14.03
C LYS A 87 3.69 -2.04 -13.08
N PHE A 88 2.76 -1.20 -12.64
CA PHE A 88 1.61 -1.66 -11.85
C PHE A 88 0.42 -2.01 -12.74
N SER A 89 -0.46 -2.87 -12.22
CA SER A 89 -1.74 -3.20 -12.87
C SER A 89 -2.85 -3.41 -11.86
N SER A 90 -4.04 -2.95 -12.22
CA SER A 90 -5.30 -3.04 -11.49
C SER A 90 -5.93 -4.45 -11.48
N PHE A 91 -5.21 -5.49 -11.92
CA PHE A 91 -5.73 -6.84 -12.19
C PHE A 91 -6.75 -6.89 -13.35
N THR A 92 -6.81 -5.85 -14.19
CA THR A 92 -7.71 -5.82 -15.34
C THR A 92 -7.12 -6.67 -16.47
N GLY A 93 -7.79 -7.77 -16.81
CA GLY A 93 -7.37 -8.67 -17.89
C GLY A 93 -6.30 -9.70 -17.51
N HIS A 94 -5.60 -9.53 -16.40
CA HIS A 94 -4.54 -10.45 -15.96
C HIS A 94 -4.36 -10.57 -14.44
N PRO A 95 -3.73 -11.66 -13.94
CA PRO A 95 -3.59 -11.90 -12.50
C PRO A 95 -2.42 -11.15 -11.85
N PHE A 96 -1.50 -10.59 -12.62
CA PHE A 96 -0.33 -9.87 -12.10
C PHE A 96 -0.69 -8.44 -11.71
N PHE A 97 -0.19 -7.94 -10.59
CA PHE A 97 -0.38 -6.56 -10.14
C PHE A 97 0.86 -5.69 -10.28
N ILE A 98 2.01 -6.33 -10.43
CA ILE A 98 3.31 -5.68 -10.62
C ILE A 98 4.12 -6.53 -11.61
N SER A 99 4.77 -5.86 -12.54
CA SER A 99 5.68 -6.43 -13.53
C SER A 99 7.02 -5.73 -13.45
N PHE A 100 8.08 -6.50 -13.63
CA PHE A 100 9.48 -6.08 -13.55
C PHE A 100 10.11 -6.22 -14.92
N PHE A 101 10.81 -5.20 -15.41
CA PHE A 101 11.52 -5.17 -16.68
C PHE A 101 13.00 -4.89 -16.45
N ASN A 102 13.85 -5.84 -16.80
CA ASN A 102 15.30 -5.68 -16.77
C ASN A 102 15.87 -5.74 -18.19
N PHE A 103 16.80 -4.84 -18.49
CA PHE A 103 17.55 -4.80 -19.74
C PHE A 103 19.03 -4.94 -19.41
N ASP A 104 19.62 -6.10 -19.72
CA ASP A 104 21.07 -6.20 -19.84
C ASP A 104 21.49 -5.98 -21.31
N SER A 105 22.79 -5.81 -21.57
CA SER A 105 23.32 -5.54 -22.92
C SER A 105 23.07 -6.65 -23.96
N THR A 106 22.54 -7.79 -23.54
CA THR A 106 22.43 -9.03 -24.32
C THR A 106 21.08 -9.74 -24.20
N VAL A 107 20.33 -9.53 -23.11
CA VAL A 107 19.09 -10.21 -22.76
C VAL A 107 18.22 -9.23 -21.97
N SER A 108 16.98 -9.05 -22.43
CA SER A 108 15.93 -8.49 -21.57
C SER A 108 15.32 -9.62 -20.77
N TYR A 109 14.83 -9.37 -19.55
CA TYR A 109 14.01 -10.32 -18.80
C TYR A 109 12.85 -9.59 -18.12
N CYS A 110 11.68 -10.23 -18.06
CA CYS A 110 10.57 -9.69 -17.30
C CYS A 110 9.84 -10.77 -16.51
N GLU A 111 9.45 -10.41 -15.29
CA GLU A 111 8.71 -11.23 -14.34
C GLU A 111 7.51 -10.44 -13.82
N GLY A 112 6.49 -11.14 -13.30
CA GLY A 112 5.36 -10.49 -12.66
C GLY A 112 4.99 -11.18 -11.36
N TRP A 113 4.51 -10.40 -10.40
CA TRP A 113 3.92 -10.92 -9.18
C TRP A 113 2.41 -10.81 -9.20
N LYS A 114 1.77 -11.84 -8.64
CA LYS A 114 0.31 -11.92 -8.45
C LYS A 114 0.02 -12.12 -6.98
N LYS A 115 -1.17 -11.70 -6.54
CA LYS A 115 -1.65 -11.96 -5.18
C LYS A 115 -1.86 -13.47 -4.97
N GLY A 116 -1.54 -13.96 -3.78
CA GLY A 116 -1.69 -15.35 -3.37
C GLY A 116 -0.50 -16.23 -3.72
N GLU A 117 -0.71 -17.54 -3.61
CA GLU A 117 0.36 -18.53 -3.78
C GLU A 117 0.78 -18.67 -5.25
N THR A 118 2.08 -18.80 -5.44
CA THR A 118 2.71 -19.13 -6.72
C THR A 118 3.72 -20.24 -6.51
N THR A 119 3.67 -21.25 -7.39
CA THR A 119 4.72 -22.27 -7.51
C THR A 119 5.30 -22.20 -8.91
N TYR A 120 6.62 -22.03 -8.99
CA TYR A 120 7.35 -22.00 -10.25
C TYR A 120 8.68 -22.73 -10.09
N ASP A 121 8.97 -23.64 -11.02
CA ASP A 121 10.20 -24.44 -11.03
C ASP A 121 10.55 -25.09 -9.68
N GLY A 122 9.51 -25.62 -9.01
CA GLY A 122 9.64 -26.24 -7.69
C GLY A 122 9.80 -25.25 -6.52
N MET A 123 9.90 -23.95 -6.78
CA MET A 123 9.94 -22.91 -5.76
C MET A 123 8.55 -22.34 -5.50
N LYS A 124 8.22 -22.11 -4.23
CA LYS A 124 6.94 -21.57 -3.80
C LYS A 124 7.11 -20.26 -3.04
N TRP A 125 6.22 -19.32 -3.33
CA TRP A 125 6.05 -18.09 -2.55
C TRP A 125 4.58 -17.70 -2.49
N ASN A 126 4.24 -16.82 -1.54
CA ASN A 126 2.90 -16.27 -1.36
C ASN A 126 2.97 -14.76 -1.17
N ILE A 127 2.02 -14.04 -1.79
CA ILE A 127 1.91 -12.59 -1.66
C ILE A 127 0.58 -12.22 -1.00
N ASN A 128 0.69 -11.56 0.15
CA ASN A 128 -0.46 -11.12 0.96
C ASN A 128 -0.46 -9.60 1.07
N PHE A 129 -1.52 -8.96 0.58
CA PHE A 129 -1.68 -7.51 0.74
C PHE A 129 -2.00 -7.16 2.19
N LYS A 130 -1.26 -6.20 2.74
CA LYS A 130 -1.38 -5.72 4.12
C LYS A 130 -2.13 -4.40 4.18
N ARG A 131 -1.89 -3.54 3.19
CA ARG A 131 -2.48 -2.21 3.11
C ARG A 131 -2.49 -1.76 1.65
N ASP A 132 -3.60 -1.18 1.25
CA ASP A 132 -3.79 -0.58 -0.06
C ASP A 132 -4.59 0.71 0.12
N LEU A 133 -3.88 1.82 0.07
CA LEU A 133 -4.41 3.18 0.13
C LEU A 133 -4.04 3.89 -1.16
N GLU A 134 -4.58 5.08 -1.37
CA GLU A 134 -4.43 5.82 -2.62
C GLU A 134 -2.97 5.95 -3.09
N ASP A 135 -2.05 6.27 -2.18
CA ASP A 135 -0.61 6.46 -2.49
C ASP A 135 0.31 5.48 -1.76
N VAL A 136 -0.23 4.42 -1.17
CA VAL A 136 0.53 3.49 -0.33
C VAL A 136 0.08 2.04 -0.55
N LEU A 137 1.00 1.18 -1.00
CA LEU A 137 0.78 -0.26 -1.16
C LEU A 137 1.79 -1.06 -0.32
N TRP A 138 1.28 -1.93 0.55
CA TRP A 138 2.09 -2.82 1.40
C TRP A 138 1.67 -4.26 1.17
N PHE A 139 2.65 -5.13 1.03
CA PHE A 139 2.39 -6.56 0.96
C PHE A 139 3.54 -7.37 1.52
N ASP A 140 3.20 -8.53 2.09
CA ASP A 140 4.16 -9.52 2.52
C ASP A 140 4.49 -10.44 1.34
N TYR A 141 5.77 -10.75 1.19
CA TYR A 141 6.32 -11.80 0.36
C TYR A 141 6.81 -12.92 1.28
N GLU A 142 6.10 -14.03 1.31
CA GLU A 142 6.43 -15.22 2.09
C GLU A 142 7.08 -16.23 1.15
N TYR A 143 8.37 -16.50 1.33
CA TYR A 143 9.11 -17.47 0.52
C TYR A 143 9.20 -18.81 1.24
N TYR A 144 8.87 -19.90 0.54
CA TYR A 144 8.90 -21.26 1.08
C TYR A 144 10.02 -22.13 0.49
N GLY A 145 10.69 -21.62 -0.57
CA GLY A 145 11.61 -22.41 -1.38
C GLY A 145 10.93 -23.65 -1.94
N SER A 146 11.59 -24.80 -1.84
CA SER A 146 11.05 -26.09 -2.26
C SER A 146 10.24 -26.80 -1.16
N SER A 147 9.97 -26.13 -0.04
CA SER A 147 9.35 -26.72 1.15
C SER A 147 7.90 -26.26 1.34
N THR A 148 7.27 -26.73 2.42
CA THR A 148 5.96 -26.24 2.87
C THR A 148 6.04 -25.20 3.99
N GLU A 149 7.24 -24.96 4.53
CA GLU A 149 7.48 -24.01 5.61
C GLU A 149 7.98 -22.69 5.05
N ILE A 150 7.61 -21.58 5.68
CA ILE A 150 8.10 -20.26 5.29
C ILE A 150 9.58 -20.17 5.71
N GLU A 151 10.47 -20.02 4.73
CA GLU A 151 11.90 -19.79 4.95
C GLU A 151 12.16 -18.36 5.42
N TYR A 152 11.52 -17.38 4.76
CA TYR A 152 11.56 -15.99 5.17
C TYR A 152 10.32 -15.21 4.72
N THR A 153 10.08 -14.10 5.40
CA THR A 153 9.06 -13.11 5.03
C THR A 153 9.72 -11.75 4.89
N ILE A 154 9.46 -11.07 3.77
CA ILE A 154 9.83 -9.66 3.57
C ILE A 154 8.55 -8.88 3.35
N THR A 155 8.35 -7.79 4.08
CA THR A 155 7.29 -6.84 3.77
C THR A 155 7.84 -5.78 2.83
N TYR A 156 7.19 -5.62 1.68
CA TYR A 156 7.48 -4.57 0.71
C TYR A 156 6.48 -3.43 0.86
N LYS A 157 6.99 -2.21 0.79
CA LYS A 157 6.21 -0.97 0.79
C LYS A 157 6.56 -0.16 -0.45
N TYR A 158 5.53 0.19 -1.20
CA TYR A 158 5.57 1.21 -2.24
C TYR A 158 4.75 2.41 -1.77
N GLU A 159 5.30 3.61 -1.91
CA GLU A 159 4.65 4.86 -1.50
C GLU A 159 5.01 5.97 -2.48
N VAL A 160 4.00 6.71 -2.93
CA VAL A 160 4.23 7.84 -3.85
C VAL A 160 4.28 9.13 -3.04
N ILE A 161 5.42 9.83 -3.09
CA ILE A 161 5.68 11.08 -2.39
C ILE A 161 6.20 12.07 -3.42
N ASP A 162 5.56 13.25 -3.52
CA ASP A 162 5.96 14.32 -4.45
C ASP A 162 6.13 13.84 -5.92
N GLY A 163 5.34 12.85 -6.33
CA GLY A 163 5.37 12.29 -7.69
C GLY A 163 6.48 11.26 -7.94
N LEU A 164 7.25 10.87 -6.91
CA LEU A 164 8.26 9.82 -6.98
C LEU A 164 7.77 8.57 -6.25
N LEU A 165 8.12 7.39 -6.76
CA LEU A 165 7.77 6.12 -6.15
C LEU A 165 8.88 5.64 -5.24
N HIS A 166 8.65 5.73 -3.94
CA HIS A 166 9.54 5.23 -2.91
C HIS A 166 9.26 3.76 -2.63
N PHE A 167 10.27 2.93 -2.81
CA PHE A 167 10.28 1.55 -2.36
C PHE A 167 11.05 1.42 -1.06
N SER A 168 10.54 0.61 -0.15
CA SER A 168 11.25 0.15 1.03
C SER A 168 10.86 -1.27 1.42
N SER A 169 11.75 -1.95 2.14
CA SER A 169 11.53 -3.33 2.60
C SER A 169 12.03 -3.56 4.02
N THR A 170 11.51 -4.60 4.67
CA THR A 170 11.90 -4.96 6.05
C THR A 170 13.33 -5.48 6.18
N ASP A 171 13.95 -5.92 5.07
CA ASP A 171 15.38 -6.28 5.01
C ASP A 171 16.29 -5.06 4.74
N GLY A 172 15.73 -3.85 4.74
CA GLY A 172 16.49 -2.59 4.76
C GLY A 172 16.85 -2.02 3.40
N LYS A 173 16.26 -2.54 2.31
CA LYS A 173 16.45 -1.97 0.97
C LYS A 173 15.53 -0.77 0.78
N THR A 174 16.05 0.26 0.10
CA THR A 174 15.30 1.48 -0.22
C THR A 174 15.69 1.97 -1.60
N PHE A 175 14.70 2.30 -2.43
CA PHE A 175 14.91 2.83 -3.78
C PHE A 175 13.89 3.93 -4.10
N ILE A 176 14.24 4.82 -5.03
CA ILE A 176 13.33 5.83 -5.54
C ILE A 176 13.26 5.64 -7.05
N PHE A 177 12.06 5.40 -7.55
CA PHE A 177 11.78 5.34 -8.97
C PHE A 177 11.13 6.64 -9.42
N HIS A 178 11.42 7.00 -10.66
CA HIS A 178 10.85 8.15 -11.34
C HIS A 178 9.77 7.69 -12.31
N PRO A 179 8.71 8.50 -12.52
CA PRO A 179 7.73 8.23 -13.57
C PRO A 179 8.43 8.08 -14.93
N SER A 180 8.06 7.06 -15.68
CA SER A 180 8.65 6.74 -16.97
C SER A 180 7.59 6.72 -18.06
N GLN A 181 7.96 7.24 -19.24
CA GLN A 181 7.14 7.18 -20.46
C GLN A 181 7.59 6.05 -21.38
N ARG A 182 8.53 5.19 -20.93
CA ARG A 182 8.97 4.02 -21.70
C ARG A 182 7.76 3.13 -21.98
N ASN A 183 7.71 2.56 -23.18
CA ASN A 183 6.66 1.64 -23.56
C ASN A 183 7.28 0.24 -23.73
N TYR A 184 6.89 -0.70 -22.87
CA TYR A 184 7.33 -2.09 -22.94
C TYR A 184 6.27 -2.92 -23.66
N SER A 185 6.10 -2.66 -24.95
CA SER A 185 5.21 -3.45 -25.81
C SER A 185 6.03 -4.47 -26.63
N LYS A 186 5.40 -5.59 -27.00
CA LYS A 186 6.05 -6.69 -27.74
C LYS A 186 6.74 -6.23 -29.03
N ASP A 187 6.27 -5.14 -29.63
CA ASP A 187 6.73 -4.63 -30.92
C ASP A 187 7.62 -3.38 -30.80
N ILE A 188 7.76 -2.81 -29.60
CA ILE A 188 8.52 -1.58 -29.34
C ILE A 188 9.26 -1.77 -28.02
N VAL A 189 10.33 -2.55 -28.06
CA VAL A 189 11.51 -2.20 -27.25
C VAL A 189 12.43 -1.51 -28.26
N GLU A 190 12.88 -0.30 -27.98
CA GLU A 190 13.78 0.48 -28.85
C GLU A 190 15.21 -0.12 -28.89
N THR A 191 15.30 -1.44 -28.93
CA THR A 191 16.53 -2.21 -29.03
C THR A 191 16.31 -3.25 -30.12
N ASP A 192 17.25 -3.34 -31.06
CA ASP A 192 17.15 -4.14 -32.30
C ASP A 192 17.01 -5.67 -32.09
N GLU A 193 16.93 -6.16 -30.85
CA GLU A 193 16.71 -7.56 -30.51
C GLU A 193 15.72 -7.70 -29.33
N ILE A 194 14.46 -7.98 -29.65
CA ILE A 194 13.44 -8.34 -28.65
C ILE A 194 13.42 -9.86 -28.51
N ILE A 195 13.91 -10.38 -27.38
CA ILE A 195 13.69 -11.78 -27.00
C ILE A 195 12.33 -11.86 -26.28
N LEU A 196 11.45 -12.74 -26.76
CA LEU A 196 10.14 -13.00 -26.15
C LEU A 196 10.32 -13.57 -24.73
N LEU A 197 9.80 -12.89 -23.70
CA LEU A 197 10.01 -13.27 -22.30
C LEU A 197 8.71 -13.64 -21.57
N LYS A 198 8.86 -14.60 -20.68
CA LYS A 198 7.81 -15.41 -20.07
C LYS A 198 7.28 -14.72 -18.81
N GLY A 199 5.97 -14.45 -18.74
CA GLY A 199 5.31 -13.87 -17.57
C GLY A 199 4.80 -12.43 -17.77
N CYS A 200 5.23 -11.77 -18.84
CA CYS A 200 4.68 -10.49 -19.25
C CYS A 200 3.43 -10.76 -20.10
N ILE A 201 2.27 -10.31 -19.64
CA ILE A 201 1.10 -10.27 -20.52
C ILE A 201 1.22 -9.00 -21.33
N PHE A 202 1.73 -9.16 -22.55
CA PHE A 202 1.71 -8.15 -23.60
C PHE A 202 0.32 -8.19 -24.26
N TYR A 203 -0.37 -7.05 -24.29
CA TYR A 203 -1.54 -6.82 -25.14
C TYR A 203 -1.13 -6.05 -26.39
#